data_AF-W6YJZ6-F1
#
_entry.id   AF-W6YJZ6-F1
#
_cell.length_a   1.000
_cell.length_b   1.000
_cell.length_c   1.000
_cell.angle_alpha   90.00
_cell.angle_beta   90.00
_cell.angle_gamma   90.00
#
_symmetry.space_group_name_H-M   'P 1'
#
loop_
_entity.id
_entity.type
_entity.pdbx_description
1 polymer ?
#
loop_
_entity_poly.entity_id
_entity_poly.type
_entity_poly.pdbx_seq_one_letter_code
_entity_poly.pdbx_strand_id
1 'polypeptide(L)'
;MHARCQLLSGRIPAAGAVGRSAQQSQRTYATTAPAPASAVKNPLQRRRGGDLGSHLPKNVIPKDAYIPAYPYGEHRLFKQANKGLYGEQMIRFGNNVSKDTETKTRRKWQPNVLSKSLYSVALKKRIKLRITAKVLKTMDREGGLDEYLLKDNVARIKELGPMGWALRWTLMQKPEVIERLRADAAALGLDQATIDKQWPTPQMMAARKAAEGTPGLESEEFLESEEQQMWAPEEADAPESPSLETELLEKYEKGTAAFAANEYFKAVKAAQRYLTRGLVDSEEEGLKLAFIRAKERKEAAFLLKQKTYRRYKEAGFTVEDLQEIRNRFNLPNIKDHTAMKIAYNQRKRKEIEEAGSVEAWKAAARPDKQAAEATYVARVQAAGGEAAFRAAQKAEYANVIAEAETASTNQTLDAERRRYLERAIHKADLAIKAKAAGGQDDYVESMLEDRRRKASASDSLQGIYEGSVQEKTARGDAWAALVNSSNKPASSQPHA
;
A
#
# COMPACT_ATOMS: atom_id res chain seq x y z
N MET A 1 -4.87 -52.83 65.59
CA MET A 1 -6.11 -53.29 64.92
C MET A 1 -6.26 -52.55 63.60
N HIS A 2 -6.55 -53.29 62.53
CA HIS A 2 -6.72 -52.79 61.16
C HIS A 2 -8.13 -52.27 60.87
N ALA A 3 -8.23 -51.36 59.90
CA ALA A 3 -9.24 -51.37 58.83
C ALA A 3 -8.67 -50.54 57.66
N ARG A 4 -7.95 -51.15 56.70
CA ARG A 4 -8.47 -51.60 55.40
C ARG A 4 -9.32 -50.55 54.66
N CYS A 5 -8.67 -49.63 53.95
CA CYS A 5 -9.30 -48.92 52.83
C CYS A 5 -9.15 -49.73 51.55
N GLN A 6 -10.28 -49.94 50.90
CA GLN A 6 -10.48 -50.80 49.75
C GLN A 6 -9.85 -50.21 48.48
N LEU A 7 -9.21 -51.08 47.71
CA LEU A 7 -8.77 -50.85 46.34
C LEU A 7 -9.99 -50.63 45.44
N LEU A 8 -10.08 -49.48 44.78
CA LEU A 8 -10.87 -49.32 43.56
C LEU A 8 -9.91 -49.43 42.37
N SER A 9 -9.94 -50.60 41.76
CA SER A 9 -9.46 -50.89 40.42
C SER A 9 -10.34 -50.19 39.36
N GLY A 10 -9.71 -49.76 38.27
CA GLY A 10 -10.41 -49.48 37.01
C GLY A 10 -10.20 -48.09 36.41
N ARG A 11 -9.06 -47.87 35.74
CA ARG A 11 -9.04 -46.97 34.57
C ARG A 11 -8.52 -47.75 33.37
N ILE A 12 -9.41 -47.94 32.40
CA ILE A 12 -9.12 -48.44 31.06
C ILE A 12 -8.28 -47.38 30.33
N PRO A 13 -7.12 -47.71 29.73
CA PRO A 13 -6.39 -46.75 28.92
C PRO A 13 -7.11 -46.56 27.58
N ALA A 14 -7.58 -45.35 27.30
CA ALA A 14 -7.98 -44.97 25.96
C ALA A 14 -6.73 -44.96 25.05
N ALA A 15 -6.72 -45.81 24.03
CA ALA A 15 -5.72 -45.78 22.98
C ALA A 15 -5.89 -44.46 22.19
N GLY A 16 -4.91 -43.56 22.27
CA GLY A 16 -4.90 -42.32 21.48
C GLY A 16 -4.35 -41.07 22.17
N ALA A 17 -3.97 -41.14 23.45
CA ALA A 17 -3.28 -40.02 24.10
C ALA A 17 -1.80 -40.01 23.72
N VAL A 18 -1.43 -39.20 22.72
CA VAL A 18 -0.04 -38.82 22.47
C VAL A 18 0.45 -38.05 23.69
N GLY A 19 1.13 -38.75 24.60
CA GLY A 19 1.84 -38.13 25.70
C GLY A 19 2.94 -37.25 25.12
N ARG A 20 2.73 -35.93 25.11
CA ARG A 20 3.85 -35.00 25.07
C ARG A 20 4.64 -35.26 26.34
N SER A 21 5.80 -35.87 26.22
CA SER A 21 6.78 -35.87 27.31
C SER A 21 6.99 -34.41 27.68
N ALA A 22 6.75 -34.08 28.95
CA ALA A 22 7.13 -32.78 29.48
C ALA A 22 8.64 -32.72 29.32
N GLN A 23 9.13 -32.00 28.30
CA GLN A 23 10.53 -31.64 28.24
C GLN A 23 10.81 -30.89 29.54
N GLN A 24 11.56 -31.53 30.44
CA GLN A 24 12.15 -30.82 31.57
C GLN A 24 13.00 -29.72 30.93
N SER A 25 12.48 -28.50 30.90
CA SER A 25 13.26 -27.32 30.60
C SER A 25 14.24 -27.18 31.76
N GLN A 26 15.38 -27.87 31.67
CA GLN A 26 16.53 -27.50 32.47
C GLN A 26 16.80 -26.05 32.10
N ARG A 27 16.47 -25.13 33.01
CA ARG A 27 16.91 -23.75 32.92
C ARG A 27 18.42 -23.79 33.09
N THR A 28 19.12 -23.93 31.98
CA THR A 28 20.55 -23.67 31.95
C THR A 28 20.72 -22.17 32.20
N TYR A 29 21.25 -21.83 33.37
CA TYR A 29 21.69 -20.47 33.68
C TYR A 29 22.99 -20.21 32.90
N ALA A 30 22.88 -20.05 31.59
CA ALA A 30 23.97 -19.52 30.79
C ALA A 30 24.11 -18.02 31.10
N THR A 31 25.11 -17.66 31.90
CA THR A 31 25.46 -16.27 32.25
C THR A 31 26.18 -15.52 31.13
N THR A 32 26.53 -16.19 30.02
CA THR A 32 27.07 -15.53 28.84
C THR A 32 25.92 -15.04 27.96
N ALA A 33 25.63 -13.74 28.04
CA ALA A 33 24.78 -13.10 27.04
C ALA A 33 25.41 -13.34 25.65
N PRO A 34 24.64 -13.83 24.65
CA PRO A 34 25.17 -13.94 23.30
C PRO A 34 25.61 -12.56 22.83
N ALA A 35 26.81 -12.47 22.23
CA ALA A 35 27.30 -11.24 21.65
C ALA A 35 26.22 -10.67 20.71
N PRO A 36 25.92 -9.37 20.77
CA PRO A 36 24.93 -8.79 19.87
C PRO A 36 25.35 -9.04 18.42
N ALA A 37 24.40 -9.45 17.56
CA ALA A 37 24.64 -9.61 16.13
C ALA A 37 25.29 -8.34 15.57
N SER A 38 26.22 -8.43 14.61
CA SER A 38 26.95 -7.25 14.10
C SER A 38 26.03 -6.11 13.62
N ALA A 39 24.84 -6.45 13.14
CA ALA A 39 23.79 -5.49 12.87
C ALA A 39 22.39 -6.03 13.17
N VAL A 40 21.49 -5.08 13.39
CA VAL A 40 20.09 -5.30 13.74
C VAL A 40 19.22 -4.53 12.75
N LYS A 41 18.05 -5.10 12.47
CA LYS A 41 17.02 -4.40 11.69
C LYS A 41 16.48 -3.20 12.46
N ASN A 42 15.82 -2.28 11.77
CA ASN A 42 15.18 -1.11 12.35
C ASN A 42 14.37 -1.49 13.62
N PRO A 43 14.64 -0.87 14.80
CA PRO A 43 13.96 -1.21 16.06
C PRO A 43 12.44 -0.95 16.02
N LEU A 44 11.96 -0.19 15.04
CA LEU A 44 10.54 0.06 14.78
C LEU A 44 9.89 -1.06 13.95
N GLN A 45 10.65 -1.92 13.27
CA GLN A 45 10.09 -2.94 12.40
C GLN A 45 9.38 -4.03 13.23
N ARG A 46 8.07 -4.18 13.06
CA ARG A 46 7.31 -5.25 13.71
C ARG A 46 7.55 -6.58 13.00
N ARG A 47 7.52 -7.68 13.77
CA ARG A 47 7.49 -9.05 13.22
C ARG A 47 6.16 -9.43 12.56
N ARG A 48 5.06 -8.74 12.88
CA ARG A 48 3.71 -8.94 12.32
C ARG A 48 3.03 -7.59 12.09
N GLY A 49 2.30 -7.45 10.98
CA GLY A 49 1.74 -6.18 10.48
C GLY A 49 0.84 -5.45 11.48
N GLY A 50 0.66 -4.15 11.26
CA GLY A 50 -0.13 -3.23 12.09
C GLY A 50 0.55 -1.87 12.23
N ASP A 51 -0.25 -0.80 12.40
CA ASP A 51 0.30 0.55 12.50
C ASP A 51 1.10 0.75 13.80
N LEU A 52 2.20 1.48 13.69
CA LEU A 52 3.11 1.78 14.80
C LEU A 52 2.61 2.91 15.71
N GLY A 53 1.36 3.38 15.62
CA GLY A 53 0.89 4.50 16.44
C GLY A 53 1.64 5.81 16.16
N SER A 54 0.97 6.95 16.31
CA SER A 54 1.49 8.26 15.88
C SER A 54 2.59 8.86 16.78
N HIS A 55 3.08 8.12 17.77
CA HIS A 55 4.05 8.60 18.76
C HIS A 55 5.50 8.14 18.47
N LEU A 56 5.73 7.45 17.35
CA LEU A 56 7.04 6.95 16.91
C LEU A 56 7.46 7.62 15.60
N PRO A 57 8.76 7.83 15.38
CA PRO A 57 9.28 8.48 14.18
C PRO A 57 9.38 7.50 13.01
N LYS A 58 8.24 7.06 12.47
CA LYS A 58 8.15 6.02 11.43
C LYS A 58 8.85 6.39 10.12
N ASN A 59 8.81 7.68 9.76
CA ASN A 59 9.26 8.18 8.46
C ASN A 59 10.72 8.68 8.50
N VAL A 60 11.38 8.61 9.65
CA VAL A 60 12.75 9.12 9.81
C VAL A 60 13.78 8.01 9.59
N ILE A 61 13.51 6.81 10.11
CA ILE A 61 14.42 5.67 9.98
C ILE A 61 13.94 4.81 8.81
N PRO A 62 14.79 4.54 7.80
CA PRO A 62 14.41 3.68 6.67
C PRO A 62 13.96 2.29 7.15
N LYS A 63 12.96 1.71 6.48
CA LYS A 63 12.36 0.43 6.89
C LYS A 63 13.37 -0.72 6.83
N ASP A 64 14.21 -0.73 5.81
CA ASP A 64 15.17 -1.80 5.51
C ASP A 64 16.62 -1.39 5.80
N ALA A 65 16.82 -0.39 6.69
CA ALA A 65 18.16 0.03 7.11
C ALA A 65 18.91 -1.08 7.88
N TYR A 66 20.17 -1.30 7.50
CA TYR A 66 21.12 -2.15 8.22
C TYR A 66 21.84 -1.31 9.29
N ILE A 67 21.38 -1.38 10.54
CA ILE A 67 21.88 -0.56 11.64
C ILE A 67 22.83 -1.42 12.49
N PRO A 68 24.06 -0.95 12.81
CA PRO A 68 24.94 -1.67 13.74
C PRO A 68 24.25 -1.98 15.05
N ALA A 69 24.54 -3.13 15.67
CA ALA A 69 23.95 -3.42 16.95
C ALA A 69 24.38 -2.40 18.00
N TYR A 70 23.39 -1.98 18.80
CA TYR A 70 23.65 -1.15 19.95
C TYR A 70 24.54 -1.90 20.96
N PRO A 71 25.68 -1.35 21.41
CA PRO A 71 26.67 -2.08 22.21
C PRO A 71 26.13 -2.70 23.49
N TYR A 72 25.14 -2.06 24.13
CA TYR A 72 24.55 -2.52 25.39
C TYR A 72 23.26 -3.33 25.22
N GLY A 73 22.82 -3.55 23.97
CA GLY A 73 21.60 -4.30 23.65
C GLY A 73 20.30 -3.61 24.11
N GLU A 74 19.16 -4.26 23.86
CA GLU A 74 17.86 -3.71 24.25
C GLU A 74 17.56 -3.83 25.75
N HIS A 75 16.80 -2.86 26.29
CA HIS A 75 16.37 -2.94 27.69
C HIS A 75 15.36 -4.08 27.88
N ARG A 76 15.73 -5.07 28.70
CA ARG A 76 14.91 -6.26 28.96
C ARG A 76 13.75 -6.02 29.93
N LEU A 77 13.99 -5.21 30.97
CA LEU A 77 13.03 -4.97 32.06
C LEU A 77 12.00 -3.90 31.71
N PHE A 78 12.45 -2.73 31.26
CA PHE A 78 11.58 -1.60 30.93
C PHE A 78 11.52 -1.37 29.42
N LYS A 79 10.85 -2.28 28.70
CA LYS A 79 10.77 -2.29 27.22
C LYS A 79 10.15 -1.03 26.61
N GLN A 80 9.40 -0.27 27.39
CA GLN A 80 8.88 1.03 26.98
C GLN A 80 10.03 2.01 26.63
N ALA A 81 11.15 1.93 27.33
CA ALA A 81 12.33 2.78 27.09
C ALA A 81 12.99 2.51 25.73
N ASN A 82 12.87 1.30 25.18
CA ASN A 82 13.44 0.96 23.87
C ASN A 82 12.86 1.79 22.71
N LYS A 83 11.73 2.48 22.93
CA LYS A 83 10.98 3.22 21.90
C LYS A 83 11.15 4.74 21.99
N GLY A 84 12.01 5.26 22.86
CA GLY A 84 12.19 6.69 23.07
C GLY A 84 13.51 7.01 23.74
N LEU A 85 13.67 8.26 24.19
CA LEU A 85 14.88 8.74 24.85
C LEU A 85 14.61 8.89 26.35
N TYR A 86 15.15 7.95 27.14
CA TYR A 86 14.85 7.86 28.57
C TYR A 86 16.03 8.25 29.48
N GLY A 87 17.27 8.28 28.97
CA GLY A 87 18.44 8.68 29.75
C GLY A 87 18.68 7.77 30.95
N GLU A 88 18.68 6.45 30.71
CA GLU A 88 18.77 5.38 31.73
C GLU A 88 17.65 5.36 32.79
N GLN A 89 16.66 6.25 32.69
CA GLN A 89 15.56 6.28 33.66
C GLN A 89 14.63 5.08 33.48
N MET A 90 14.61 4.23 34.49
CA MET A 90 13.75 3.06 34.57
C MET A 90 12.65 3.25 35.62
N ILE A 91 11.58 2.46 35.48
CA ILE A 91 10.57 2.35 36.53
C ILE A 91 11.21 1.76 37.80
N ARG A 92 11.02 2.43 38.93
CA ARG A 92 11.47 1.94 40.24
C ARG A 92 10.28 1.37 41.01
N PHE A 93 10.53 0.34 41.81
CA PHE A 93 9.52 -0.28 42.66
C PHE A 93 9.93 -0.15 44.12
N GLY A 94 8.94 -0.01 45.00
CA GLY A 94 9.16 0.04 46.45
C GLY A 94 7.85 -0.01 47.19
N ASN A 95 7.84 0.50 48.43
CA ASN A 95 6.68 0.44 49.29
C ASN A 95 6.20 1.85 49.64
N ASN A 96 4.88 2.03 49.76
CA ASN A 96 4.30 3.07 50.58
C ASN A 96 4.29 2.56 52.02
N VAL A 97 4.66 3.42 52.97
CA VAL A 97 4.75 3.08 54.40
C VAL A 97 3.74 3.96 55.11
N SER A 98 2.76 3.37 55.79
CA SER A 98 1.82 4.15 56.61
C SER A 98 2.57 4.79 57.77
N LYS A 99 2.17 6.01 58.14
CA LYS A 99 2.83 6.78 59.19
C LYS A 99 2.72 6.12 60.56
N ASP A 100 1.55 5.56 60.86
CA ASP A 100 1.24 5.11 62.23
C ASP A 100 1.52 3.62 62.45
N THR A 101 1.28 2.79 61.44
CA THR A 101 1.39 1.32 61.54
C THR A 101 2.54 0.73 60.73
N GLU A 102 3.34 1.56 60.06
CA GLU A 102 4.44 1.17 59.15
C GLU A 102 4.07 0.07 58.14
N THR A 103 2.78 -0.05 57.81
CA THR A 103 2.25 -1.07 56.94
C THR A 103 2.73 -0.81 55.52
N LYS A 104 3.42 -1.78 54.94
CA LYS A 104 4.10 -1.67 53.64
C LYS A 104 3.16 -2.12 52.51
N THR A 105 2.78 -1.19 51.65
CA THR A 105 1.99 -1.49 50.42
C THR A 105 2.84 -1.24 49.18
N ARG A 106 2.76 -2.10 48.16
CA ARG A 106 3.60 -1.98 46.96
C ARG A 106 3.23 -0.75 46.13
N ARG A 107 4.23 0.02 45.70
CA ARG A 107 4.08 1.16 44.77
C ARG A 107 5.15 1.14 43.68
N LYS A 108 4.96 1.97 42.65
CA LYS A 108 5.91 2.19 41.56
C LYS A 108 6.15 3.69 41.36
N TRP A 109 7.37 4.06 40.99
CA TRP A 109 7.74 5.40 40.56
C TRP A 109 8.10 5.37 39.09
N GLN A 110 7.30 6.05 38.28
CA GLN A 110 7.52 6.16 36.83
C GLN A 110 8.30 7.44 36.53
N PRO A 111 9.21 7.41 35.53
CA PRO A 111 9.82 8.65 35.05
C PRO A 111 8.76 9.54 34.41
N ASN A 112 8.97 10.86 34.47
CA ASN A 112 8.09 11.83 33.83
C ASN A 112 8.34 11.81 32.31
N VAL A 113 7.54 11.02 31.58
CA VAL A 113 7.64 10.83 30.13
C VAL A 113 6.66 11.73 29.41
N LEU A 114 7.18 12.53 28.49
CA LEU A 114 6.43 13.44 27.63
C LEU A 114 6.50 12.96 26.17
N SER A 115 5.49 13.29 25.38
CA SER A 115 5.50 13.11 23.93
C SER A 115 5.75 14.48 23.31
N LYS A 116 6.92 14.68 22.70
CA LYS A 116 7.32 15.98 22.15
C LYS A 116 7.85 15.82 20.73
N SER A 117 7.62 16.85 19.92
CA SER A 117 8.16 16.97 18.57
C SER A 117 9.37 17.89 18.64
N LEU A 118 10.52 17.38 18.20
CA LEU A 118 11.79 18.09 18.27
C LEU A 118 12.34 18.28 16.87
N TYR A 119 12.90 19.46 16.59
CA TYR A 119 13.53 19.71 15.30
C TYR A 119 14.94 19.10 15.27
N SER A 120 15.26 18.39 14.20
CA SER A 120 16.61 17.96 13.84
C SER A 120 17.08 18.83 12.68
N VAL A 121 18.22 19.48 12.86
CA VAL A 121 18.83 20.40 11.89
C VAL A 121 19.36 19.59 10.71
N ALA A 122 20.15 18.54 10.98
CA ALA A 122 20.77 17.71 9.95
C ALA A 122 19.75 16.94 9.09
N LEU A 123 18.58 16.63 9.66
CA LEU A 123 17.50 15.93 8.95
C LEU A 123 16.46 16.89 8.36
N LYS A 124 16.52 18.20 8.71
CA LYS A 124 15.55 19.24 8.34
C LYS A 124 14.10 18.84 8.62
N LYS A 125 13.88 18.01 9.65
CA LYS A 125 12.58 17.40 9.97
C LYS A 125 12.29 17.45 11.47
N ARG A 126 11.01 17.59 11.82
CA ARG A 126 10.55 17.45 13.21
C ARG A 126 10.28 15.98 13.55
N ILE A 127 10.92 15.49 14.60
CA ILE A 127 10.89 14.11 15.07
C ILE A 127 10.05 14.03 16.33
N LYS A 128 8.94 13.29 16.27
CA LYS A 128 8.09 13.04 17.43
C LYS A 128 8.59 11.84 18.23
N LEU A 129 8.96 12.08 19.48
CA LEU A 129 9.56 11.09 20.37
C LEU A 129 8.89 11.08 21.74
N ARG A 130 8.99 9.94 22.43
CA ARG A 130 8.76 9.86 23.87
C ARG A 130 10.06 10.15 24.60
N ILE A 131 10.04 11.17 25.45
CA ILE A 131 11.26 11.72 26.06
C ILE A 131 10.99 11.95 27.54
N THR A 132 11.95 11.66 28.40
CA THR A 132 11.84 12.04 29.81
C THR A 132 12.13 13.53 30.00
N ALA A 133 11.48 14.17 30.96
CA ALA A 133 11.71 15.60 31.23
C ALA A 133 13.18 15.92 31.57
N LYS A 134 13.93 14.96 32.15
CA LYS A 134 15.37 15.09 32.38
C LYS A 134 16.16 15.15 31.08
N VAL A 135 15.84 14.28 30.11
CA VAL A 135 16.50 14.26 28.80
C VAL A 135 16.17 15.52 28.01
N LEU A 136 14.92 16.00 28.08
CA LEU A 136 14.56 17.26 27.44
C LEU A 136 15.44 18.43 27.94
N LYS A 137 15.63 18.54 29.27
CA LYS A 137 16.54 19.53 29.86
C LYS A 137 18.01 19.36 29.45
N THR A 138 18.48 18.12 29.22
CA THR A 138 19.86 17.92 28.74
C THR A 138 20.00 18.36 27.28
N MET A 139 18.96 18.13 26.47
CA MET A 139 18.95 18.56 25.07
C MET A 139 18.95 20.08 24.93
N ASP A 140 18.13 20.78 25.73
CA ASP A 140 18.10 22.25 25.74
C ASP A 140 19.47 22.84 26.12
N ARG A 141 20.16 22.19 27.07
CA ARG A 141 21.51 22.60 27.51
C ARG A 141 22.58 22.34 26.45
N GLU A 142 22.43 21.29 25.67
CA GLU A 142 23.39 20.89 24.63
C GLU A 142 23.10 21.56 23.28
N GLY A 143 21.99 22.27 23.15
CA GLY A 143 21.65 23.02 21.94
C GLY A 143 20.82 22.25 20.91
N GLY A 144 20.18 21.13 21.28
CA GLY A 144 19.23 20.45 20.40
C GLY A 144 19.28 18.92 20.45
N LEU A 145 18.52 18.29 19.53
CA LEU A 145 18.47 16.83 19.39
C LEU A 145 19.75 16.27 18.78
N ASP A 146 20.30 16.94 17.77
CA ASP A 146 21.42 16.42 17.00
C ASP A 146 22.71 16.38 17.85
N GLU A 147 22.99 17.45 18.59
CA GLU A 147 24.11 17.51 19.54
C GLU A 147 23.97 16.46 20.65
N TYR A 148 22.74 16.23 21.14
CA TYR A 148 22.49 15.20 22.14
C TYR A 148 22.80 13.79 21.61
N LEU A 149 22.47 13.49 20.35
CA LEU A 149 22.70 12.19 19.72
C LEU A 149 24.17 11.98 19.32
N LEU A 150 24.86 13.01 18.86
CA LEU A 150 26.23 12.92 18.34
C LEU A 150 27.30 12.85 19.43
N LYS A 151 27.01 13.34 20.64
CA LYS A 151 27.96 13.38 21.75
C LYS A 151 28.58 12.01 22.06
N ASP A 152 29.91 11.93 22.01
CA ASP A 152 30.64 10.66 22.00
C ASP A 152 31.00 10.10 23.39
N ASN A 153 30.34 10.56 24.45
CA ASN A 153 30.61 10.08 25.79
C ASN A 153 30.06 8.66 26.00
N VAL A 154 30.85 7.78 26.65
CA VAL A 154 30.42 6.41 27.00
C VAL A 154 29.09 6.41 27.78
N ALA A 155 28.93 7.36 28.72
CA ALA A 155 27.68 7.55 29.45
C ALA A 155 26.51 7.93 28.53
N ARG A 156 26.75 8.80 27.54
CA ARG A 156 25.73 9.18 26.57
C ARG A 156 25.29 7.98 25.74
N ILE A 157 26.23 7.17 25.28
CA ILE A 157 25.89 5.98 24.49
C ILE A 157 24.95 5.08 25.28
N LYS A 158 25.19 4.86 26.58
CA LYS A 158 24.29 4.09 27.45
C LYS A 158 22.90 4.74 27.62
N GLU A 159 22.84 6.06 27.70
CA GLU A 159 21.61 6.84 27.86
C GLU A 159 20.67 6.83 26.64
N LEU A 160 21.21 6.65 25.42
CA LEU A 160 20.47 6.69 24.16
C LEU A 160 19.44 5.55 24.03
N GLY A 161 19.82 4.35 24.45
CA GLY A 161 19.08 3.13 24.18
C GLY A 161 19.00 2.78 22.67
N PRO A 162 18.26 1.72 22.30
CA PRO A 162 18.20 1.24 20.92
C PRO A 162 17.61 2.26 19.92
N MET A 163 16.58 3.02 20.33
CA MET A 163 15.98 4.05 19.49
C MET A 163 16.95 5.22 19.25
N GLY A 164 17.56 5.73 20.32
CA GLY A 164 18.54 6.81 20.20
C GLY A 164 19.75 6.39 19.38
N TRP A 165 20.18 5.13 19.49
CA TRP A 165 21.23 4.56 18.65
C TRP A 165 20.87 4.53 17.17
N ALA A 166 19.65 4.09 16.83
CA ALA A 166 19.16 4.10 15.46
C ALA A 166 19.09 5.53 14.90
N LEU A 167 18.61 6.50 15.69
CA LEU A 167 18.57 7.92 15.29
C LEU A 167 19.99 8.49 15.09
N ARG A 168 20.92 8.20 16.00
CA ARG A 168 22.33 8.59 15.88
C ARG A 168 22.93 8.05 14.58
N TRP A 169 22.69 6.77 14.28
CA TRP A 169 23.16 6.16 13.04
C TRP A 169 22.56 6.84 11.81
N THR A 170 21.24 7.08 11.77
CA THR A 170 20.60 7.76 10.62
C THR A 170 21.14 9.17 10.40
N LEU A 171 21.48 9.87 11.49
CA LEU A 171 22.02 11.21 11.44
C LEU A 171 23.47 11.19 10.93
N MET A 172 24.28 10.22 11.34
CA MET A 172 25.65 10.00 10.83
C MET A 172 25.73 9.68 9.34
N GLN A 173 24.64 9.23 8.70
CA GLN A 173 24.62 9.00 7.25
C GLN A 173 24.42 10.29 6.44
N LYS A 174 24.07 11.42 7.07
CA LYS A 174 23.78 12.67 6.36
C LYS A 174 25.08 13.38 5.96
N PRO A 175 25.13 14.00 4.75
CA PRO A 175 26.34 14.63 4.23
C PRO A 175 26.86 15.74 5.16
N GLU A 176 25.96 16.58 5.67
CA GLU A 176 26.29 17.68 6.60
C GLU A 176 27.03 17.18 7.85
N VAL A 177 26.66 15.99 8.34
CA VAL A 177 27.26 15.38 9.53
C VAL A 177 28.57 14.69 9.19
N ILE A 178 28.64 14.01 8.04
CA ILE A 178 29.86 13.38 7.53
C ILE A 178 30.95 14.44 7.36
N GLU A 179 30.62 15.59 6.77
CA GLU A 179 31.53 16.71 6.58
C GLU A 179 32.04 17.25 7.93
N ARG A 180 31.15 17.45 8.91
CA ARG A 180 31.54 17.85 10.27
C ARG A 180 32.50 16.85 10.90
N LEU A 181 32.20 15.56 10.84
CA LEU A 181 33.07 14.52 11.41
C LEU A 181 34.42 14.44 10.71
N ARG A 182 34.46 14.66 9.39
CA ARG A 182 35.73 14.75 8.63
C ARG A 182 36.55 15.96 9.04
N ALA A 183 35.92 17.12 9.24
CA ALA A 183 36.59 18.32 9.72
C ALA A 183 37.14 18.12 11.13
N ASP A 184 36.36 17.53 12.04
CA ASP A 184 36.79 17.19 13.40
C ASP A 184 37.98 16.20 13.36
N ALA A 185 37.92 15.17 12.51
CA ALA A 185 38.99 14.19 12.34
C ALA A 185 40.27 14.80 11.76
N ALA A 186 40.15 15.69 10.77
CA ALA A 186 41.27 16.42 10.20
C ALA A 186 41.90 17.38 11.22
N ALA A 187 41.09 18.04 12.05
CA ALA A 187 41.56 18.88 13.15
C ALA A 187 42.32 18.07 14.22
N LEU A 188 41.95 16.80 14.42
CA LEU A 188 42.68 15.85 15.28
C LEU A 188 43.95 15.27 14.62
N GLY A 189 44.24 15.61 13.37
CA GLY A 189 45.45 15.18 12.65
C GLY A 189 45.40 13.76 12.10
N LEU A 190 44.21 13.20 11.86
CA LEU A 190 44.07 11.88 11.23
C LEU A 190 44.39 11.94 9.74
N ASP A 191 45.02 10.88 9.22
CA ASP A 191 45.35 10.76 7.80
C ASP A 191 44.07 10.70 6.94
N GLN A 192 44.11 11.38 5.79
CA GLN A 192 42.97 11.52 4.88
C GLN A 192 42.47 10.16 4.38
N ALA A 193 43.37 9.21 4.13
CA ALA A 193 42.99 7.86 3.72
C ALA A 193 42.22 7.10 4.83
N THR A 194 42.55 7.35 6.10
CA THR A 194 41.83 6.77 7.25
C THR A 194 40.45 7.40 7.39
N ILE A 195 40.36 8.72 7.21
CA ILE A 195 39.10 9.47 7.22
C ILE A 195 38.17 8.98 6.09
N ASP A 196 38.68 8.86 4.87
CA ASP A 196 37.91 8.41 3.70
C ASP A 196 37.44 6.96 3.83
N LYS A 197 38.22 6.11 4.50
CA LYS A 197 37.84 4.73 4.79
C LYS A 197 36.68 4.65 5.80
N GLN A 198 36.72 5.49 6.85
CA GLN A 198 35.73 5.47 7.93
C GLN A 198 34.44 6.23 7.57
N TRP A 199 34.57 7.39 6.92
CA TRP A 199 33.47 8.29 6.56
C TRP A 199 33.56 8.67 5.07
N PRO A 200 33.17 7.76 4.16
CA PRO A 200 33.18 8.02 2.73
C PRO A 200 32.15 9.11 2.36
N THR A 201 32.51 9.98 1.41
CA THR A 201 31.58 11.01 0.91
C THR A 201 30.48 10.40 0.04
N PRO A 202 29.32 11.07 -0.13
CA PRO A 202 28.26 10.59 -1.01
C PRO A 202 28.74 10.30 -2.44
N GLN A 203 29.65 11.11 -2.98
CA GLN A 203 30.26 10.89 -4.30
C GLN A 203 31.09 9.60 -4.33
N MET A 204 31.88 9.32 -3.29
CA MET A 204 32.64 8.07 -3.18
C MET A 204 31.73 6.86 -3.03
N MET A 205 30.63 6.99 -2.28
CA MET A 205 29.62 5.94 -2.14
C MET A 205 28.88 5.69 -3.46
N ALA A 206 28.54 6.75 -4.21
CA ALA A 206 27.95 6.65 -5.54
C ALA A 206 28.90 5.99 -6.54
N ALA A 207 30.19 6.36 -6.52
CA ALA A 207 31.22 5.73 -7.34
C ALA A 207 31.42 4.23 -7.01
N ARG A 208 31.40 3.86 -5.71
CA ARG A 208 31.42 2.46 -5.28
C ARG A 208 30.20 1.69 -5.76
N LYS A 209 29.00 2.26 -5.61
CA LYS A 209 27.73 1.66 -6.08
C LYS A 209 27.73 1.48 -7.61
N ALA A 210 28.25 2.45 -8.35
CA ALA A 210 28.42 2.39 -9.80
C ALA A 210 29.43 1.31 -10.23
N ALA A 211 30.55 1.19 -9.50
CA ALA A 211 31.57 0.16 -9.73
C ALA A 211 31.08 -1.26 -9.38
N GLU A 212 30.23 -1.40 -8.35
CA GLU A 212 29.63 -2.68 -7.93
C GLU A 212 28.50 -3.17 -8.86
N GLY A 213 28.15 -2.42 -9.92
CA GLY A 213 27.34 -2.93 -11.04
C GLY A 213 25.94 -3.43 -10.67
N THR A 214 25.33 -2.92 -9.59
CA THR A 214 23.96 -3.29 -9.20
C THR A 214 22.95 -2.31 -9.80
N PRO A 215 22.10 -2.71 -10.77
CA PRO A 215 21.08 -1.84 -11.32
C PRO A 215 19.93 -1.72 -10.32
N GLY A 216 19.98 -0.66 -9.51
CA GLY A 216 18.92 -0.28 -8.58
C GLY A 216 18.44 1.13 -8.87
N LEU A 217 17.54 1.22 -9.85
CA LEU A 217 16.52 2.27 -9.95
C LEU A 217 15.70 2.28 -8.64
N GLU A 218 15.07 3.42 -8.32
CA GLU A 218 14.12 3.67 -7.21
C GLU A 218 14.60 4.52 -6.00
N SER A 219 15.86 4.98 -5.91
CA SER A 219 16.27 5.86 -4.79
C SER A 219 16.32 7.35 -5.10
N GLU A 220 16.49 7.74 -6.37
CA GLU A 220 16.71 9.15 -6.75
C GLU A 220 15.45 9.86 -7.28
N GLU A 221 14.58 9.17 -8.02
CA GLU A 221 13.28 9.73 -8.48
C GLU A 221 12.31 10.08 -7.32
N PHE A 222 12.51 9.48 -6.15
CA PHE A 222 11.74 9.79 -4.94
C PHE A 222 12.20 11.10 -4.26
N LEU A 223 13.42 11.57 -4.55
CA LEU A 223 13.98 12.80 -3.96
C LEU A 223 13.53 14.05 -4.73
N GLU A 224 13.51 13.99 -6.07
CA GLU A 224 13.14 15.14 -6.91
C GLU A 224 11.64 15.44 -6.90
N SER A 225 10.80 14.40 -6.84
CA SER A 225 9.35 14.55 -6.75
C SER A 225 8.88 15.11 -5.39
N GLU A 226 9.60 14.81 -4.29
CA GLU A 226 9.36 15.44 -2.99
C GLU A 226 9.93 16.88 -2.92
N GLU A 227 11.03 17.20 -3.61
CA GLU A 227 11.59 18.57 -3.66
C GLU A 227 10.69 19.56 -4.42
N GLN A 228 10.08 19.15 -5.53
CA GLN A 228 9.21 20.02 -6.32
C GLN A 228 7.85 20.29 -5.67
N GLN A 229 7.36 19.39 -4.84
CA GLN A 229 6.15 19.60 -4.06
C GLN A 229 6.38 20.49 -2.82
N MET A 230 7.64 20.79 -2.49
CA MET A 230 8.09 21.53 -1.30
C MET A 230 8.48 23.01 -1.58
N TRP A 231 8.42 23.47 -2.84
CA TRP A 231 8.70 24.87 -3.22
C TRP A 231 7.44 25.68 -3.55
N ALA A 232 6.32 25.40 -2.89
CA ALA A 232 5.20 26.33 -2.85
C ALA A 232 5.47 27.38 -1.74
N PRO A 233 5.57 28.68 -2.05
CA PRO A 233 5.79 29.73 -1.05
C PRO A 233 4.58 29.81 -0.11
N GLU A 234 4.81 29.58 1.18
CA GLU A 234 3.83 29.73 2.24
C GLU A 234 3.83 31.19 2.70
N GLU A 235 3.05 32.05 2.04
CA GLU A 235 2.64 33.35 2.59
C GLU A 235 1.12 33.51 2.54
N ALA A 236 0.60 33.88 3.73
CA ALA A 236 -0.71 34.45 4.05
C ALA A 236 -1.96 33.56 3.89
N ASP A 237 -2.66 33.43 5.02
CA ASP A 237 -3.97 32.82 5.25
C ASP A 237 -4.05 31.29 5.28
N ALA A 238 -4.29 30.76 6.48
CA ALA A 238 -4.68 29.38 6.69
C ALA A 238 -5.93 29.10 5.84
N PRO A 239 -5.89 28.17 4.86
CA PRO A 239 -7.08 27.88 4.08
C PRO A 239 -8.11 27.27 5.03
N GLU A 240 -9.33 27.80 4.94
CA GLU A 240 -10.51 27.22 5.55
C GLU A 240 -10.51 25.71 5.33
N SER A 241 -10.91 24.94 6.35
CA SER A 241 -11.06 23.49 6.22
C SER A 241 -11.79 23.17 4.92
N PRO A 242 -11.23 22.34 4.02
CA PRO A 242 -11.81 22.08 2.71
C PRO A 242 -13.27 21.68 2.90
N SER A 243 -14.17 22.34 2.17
CA SER A 243 -15.58 22.00 2.20
C SER A 243 -15.74 20.52 1.84
N LEU A 244 -16.76 19.84 2.38
CA LEU A 244 -16.99 18.42 2.09
C LEU A 244 -17.03 18.12 0.58
N GLU A 245 -17.45 19.09 -0.22
CA GLU A 245 -17.46 19.04 -1.69
C GLU A 245 -16.05 18.95 -2.29
N THR A 246 -15.12 19.79 -1.83
CA THR A 246 -13.71 19.75 -2.28
C THR A 246 -13.03 18.42 -1.92
N GLU A 247 -13.26 17.90 -0.70
CA GLU A 247 -12.74 16.58 -0.33
C GLU A 247 -13.33 15.44 -1.17
N LEU A 248 -14.62 15.52 -1.50
CA LEU A 248 -15.28 14.54 -2.35
C LEU A 248 -14.71 14.59 -3.76
N LEU A 249 -14.57 15.79 -4.35
CA LEU A 249 -13.96 15.99 -5.65
C LEU A 249 -12.53 15.41 -5.70
N GLU A 250 -11.70 15.68 -4.69
CA GLU A 250 -10.37 15.07 -4.60
C GLU A 250 -10.43 13.54 -4.54
N LYS A 251 -11.32 12.97 -3.73
CA LYS A 251 -11.51 11.51 -3.63
C LYS A 251 -11.95 10.93 -4.97
N TYR A 252 -12.83 11.64 -5.69
CA TYR A 252 -13.26 11.25 -7.04
C TYR A 252 -12.11 11.33 -8.03
N GLU A 253 -11.34 12.42 -8.06
CA GLU A 253 -10.17 12.57 -8.95
C GLU A 253 -9.13 11.48 -8.69
N LYS A 254 -8.79 11.23 -7.42
CA LYS A 254 -7.90 10.14 -7.00
C LYS A 254 -8.41 8.77 -7.46
N GLY A 255 -9.71 8.52 -7.33
CA GLY A 255 -10.36 7.30 -7.82
C GLY A 255 -10.29 7.16 -9.34
N THR A 256 -10.46 8.25 -10.08
CA THR A 256 -10.39 8.26 -11.54
C THR A 256 -8.98 8.07 -12.07
N ALA A 257 -7.99 8.70 -11.42
CA ALA A 257 -6.59 8.51 -11.73
C ALA A 257 -6.18 7.05 -11.53
N ALA A 258 -6.55 6.45 -10.39
CA ALA A 258 -6.28 5.04 -10.12
C ALA A 258 -6.98 4.10 -11.11
N PHE A 259 -8.18 4.43 -11.58
CA PHE A 259 -8.87 3.66 -12.61
C PHE A 259 -8.17 3.78 -13.96
N ALA A 260 -7.81 4.99 -14.39
CA ALA A 260 -7.12 5.25 -15.65
C ALA A 260 -5.75 4.58 -15.71
N ALA A 261 -4.96 4.66 -14.65
CA ALA A 261 -3.67 3.96 -14.53
C ALA A 261 -3.82 2.44 -14.71
N ASN A 262 -4.80 1.84 -14.03
CA ASN A 262 -5.09 0.40 -14.18
C ASN A 262 -5.60 0.02 -15.57
N GLU A 263 -6.37 0.90 -16.22
CA GLU A 263 -6.85 0.73 -17.58
C GLU A 263 -5.69 0.72 -18.58
N TYR A 264 -4.80 1.72 -18.50
CA TYR A 264 -3.59 1.84 -19.32
C TYR A 264 -2.69 0.61 -19.17
N PHE A 265 -2.36 0.23 -17.93
CA PHE A 265 -1.53 -0.94 -17.66
C PHE A 265 -2.10 -2.22 -18.29
N LYS A 266 -3.42 -2.44 -18.17
CA LYS A 266 -4.11 -3.59 -18.79
C LYS A 266 -4.17 -3.51 -20.31
N ALA A 267 -4.19 -2.32 -20.89
CA ALA A 267 -4.19 -2.12 -22.33
C ALA A 267 -2.81 -2.42 -22.90
N VAL A 268 -1.74 -1.82 -22.34
CA VAL A 268 -0.34 -2.07 -22.75
C VAL A 268 0.02 -3.55 -22.65
N LYS A 269 -0.31 -4.21 -21.53
CA LYS A 269 -0.06 -5.66 -21.38
C LYS A 269 -0.85 -6.51 -22.36
N ALA A 270 -2.02 -6.06 -22.83
CA ALA A 270 -2.78 -6.78 -23.85
C ALA A 270 -2.20 -6.54 -25.25
N ALA A 271 -1.82 -5.30 -25.58
CA ALA A 271 -1.15 -4.96 -26.83
C ALA A 271 0.12 -5.80 -27.04
N GLN A 272 0.99 -5.87 -26.03
CA GLN A 272 2.20 -6.73 -26.03
C GLN A 272 1.86 -8.21 -26.25
N ARG A 273 0.76 -8.71 -25.66
CA ARG A 273 0.30 -10.09 -25.87
C ARG A 273 -0.22 -10.34 -27.28
N TYR A 274 -0.81 -9.35 -27.94
CA TYR A 274 -1.26 -9.49 -29.33
C TYR A 274 -0.07 -9.50 -30.29
N LEU A 275 0.88 -8.60 -30.09
CA LEU A 275 2.13 -8.52 -30.85
C LEU A 275 2.94 -9.84 -30.73
N THR A 276 3.20 -10.30 -29.52
CA THR A 276 3.96 -11.55 -29.27
C THR A 276 3.30 -12.80 -29.85
N ARG A 277 1.99 -12.77 -30.10
CA ARG A 277 1.25 -13.87 -30.71
C ARG A 277 1.14 -13.76 -32.24
N GLY A 278 1.65 -12.69 -32.84
CA GLY A 278 1.53 -12.40 -34.27
C GLY A 278 0.08 -12.11 -34.71
N LEU A 279 -0.75 -11.63 -33.79
CA LEU A 279 -2.17 -11.31 -34.04
C LEU A 279 -2.35 -9.90 -34.62
N VAL A 280 -1.33 -9.06 -34.47
CA VAL A 280 -1.31 -7.65 -34.86
C VAL A 280 0.13 -7.30 -35.24
N ASP A 281 0.31 -6.37 -36.19
CA ASP A 281 1.63 -6.03 -36.75
C ASP A 281 2.31 -4.88 -36.01
N SER A 282 1.53 -3.92 -35.50
CA SER A 282 2.03 -2.78 -34.73
C SER A 282 1.54 -2.78 -33.27
N GLU A 283 2.33 -2.18 -32.38
CA GLU A 283 1.91 -1.95 -31.00
C GLU A 283 0.71 -0.99 -30.89
N GLU A 284 0.58 -0.04 -31.84
CA GLU A 284 -0.53 0.92 -31.89
C GLU A 284 -1.86 0.23 -32.21
N GLU A 285 -1.86 -0.61 -33.25
CA GLU A 285 -2.98 -1.49 -33.57
C GLU A 285 -3.31 -2.42 -32.37
N GLY A 286 -2.28 -2.86 -31.65
CA GLY A 286 -2.43 -3.68 -30.45
C GLY A 286 -3.13 -2.94 -29.31
N LEU A 287 -2.84 -1.64 -29.15
CA LEU A 287 -3.52 -0.77 -28.18
C LEU A 287 -4.98 -0.53 -28.59
N LYS A 288 -5.24 -0.20 -29.86
CA LYS A 288 -6.60 -0.07 -30.40
C LYS A 288 -7.43 -1.32 -30.13
N LEU A 289 -6.90 -2.50 -30.50
CA LEU A 289 -7.54 -3.79 -30.26
C LEU A 289 -7.79 -4.06 -28.77
N ALA A 290 -6.84 -3.70 -27.91
CA ALA A 290 -6.98 -3.90 -26.46
C ALA A 290 -8.16 -3.11 -25.88
N PHE A 291 -8.37 -1.87 -26.29
CA PHE A 291 -9.51 -1.06 -25.83
C PHE A 291 -10.84 -1.55 -26.43
N ILE A 292 -10.87 -1.90 -27.71
CA ILE A 292 -12.08 -2.45 -28.35
C ILE A 292 -12.53 -3.72 -27.60
N ARG A 293 -11.59 -4.62 -27.30
CA ARG A 293 -11.88 -5.88 -26.60
C ARG A 293 -11.92 -5.78 -25.09
N ALA A 294 -11.89 -4.58 -24.50
CA ALA A 294 -11.91 -4.41 -23.05
C ALA A 294 -13.16 -5.02 -22.40
N LYS A 295 -14.34 -4.84 -23.02
CA LYS A 295 -15.61 -5.43 -22.56
C LYS A 295 -15.56 -6.96 -22.59
N GLU A 296 -15.16 -7.57 -23.70
CA GLU A 296 -15.00 -9.02 -23.83
C GLU A 296 -14.04 -9.59 -22.78
N ARG A 297 -12.89 -8.92 -22.56
CA ARG A 297 -11.92 -9.35 -21.54
C ARG A 297 -12.50 -9.28 -20.14
N LYS A 298 -13.31 -8.26 -19.83
CA LYS A 298 -14.00 -8.10 -18.55
C LYS A 298 -15.06 -9.18 -18.35
N GLU A 299 -15.85 -9.49 -19.37
CA GLU A 299 -16.85 -10.56 -19.36
C GLU A 299 -16.19 -11.94 -19.20
N ALA A 300 -15.13 -12.22 -19.96
CA ALA A 300 -14.37 -13.47 -19.84
C ALA A 300 -13.77 -13.64 -18.42
N ALA A 301 -13.21 -12.56 -17.84
CA ALA A 301 -12.71 -12.58 -16.48
C ALA A 301 -13.82 -12.81 -15.44
N PHE A 302 -15.00 -12.24 -15.68
CA PHE A 302 -16.18 -12.45 -14.83
C PHE A 302 -16.69 -13.89 -14.91
N LEU A 303 -16.82 -14.45 -16.11
CA LEU A 303 -17.22 -15.85 -16.32
C LEU A 303 -16.23 -16.82 -15.70
N LEU A 304 -14.91 -16.56 -15.84
CA LEU A 304 -13.89 -17.37 -15.18
C LEU A 304 -14.05 -17.32 -13.65
N LYS A 305 -14.30 -16.14 -13.09
CA LYS A 305 -14.56 -15.97 -11.65
C LYS A 305 -15.81 -16.75 -11.22
N GLN A 306 -16.91 -16.67 -11.98
CA GLN A 306 -18.12 -17.45 -11.71
C GLN A 306 -17.86 -18.95 -11.78
N LYS A 307 -17.12 -19.43 -12.80
CA LYS A 307 -16.74 -20.83 -12.92
C LYS A 307 -15.89 -21.29 -11.72
N THR A 308 -14.94 -20.47 -11.26
CA THR A 308 -14.15 -20.78 -10.06
C THR A 308 -15.00 -20.80 -8.79
N TYR A 309 -15.94 -19.87 -8.66
CA TYR A 309 -16.88 -19.82 -7.53
C TYR A 309 -17.77 -21.07 -7.50
N ARG A 310 -18.34 -21.43 -8.65
CA ARG A 310 -19.17 -22.62 -8.83
C ARG A 310 -18.38 -23.88 -8.44
N ARG A 311 -17.14 -24.01 -8.90
CA ARG A 311 -16.24 -25.11 -8.53
C ARG A 311 -16.00 -25.22 -7.01
N TYR A 312 -15.89 -24.10 -6.31
CA TYR A 312 -15.73 -24.11 -4.85
C TYR A 312 -17.03 -24.48 -4.13
N LYS A 313 -18.18 -24.09 -4.67
CA LYS A 313 -19.49 -24.45 -4.12
C LYS A 313 -19.80 -25.93 -4.32
N GLU A 314 -19.56 -26.46 -5.52
CA GLU A 314 -19.71 -27.88 -5.87
C GLU A 314 -18.76 -28.78 -5.07
N ALA A 315 -17.66 -28.24 -4.54
CA ALA A 315 -16.76 -28.98 -3.67
C ALA A 315 -17.38 -29.35 -2.30
N GLY A 316 -18.51 -28.75 -1.91
CA GLY A 316 -19.35 -29.22 -0.80
C GLY A 316 -18.82 -28.97 0.62
N PHE A 317 -18.07 -27.90 0.87
CA PHE A 317 -17.55 -27.60 2.21
C PHE A 317 -18.68 -27.27 3.20
N THR A 318 -18.64 -27.91 4.37
CA THR A 318 -19.60 -27.65 5.45
C THR A 318 -19.30 -26.34 6.18
N VAL A 319 -20.26 -25.82 6.91
CA VAL A 319 -20.05 -24.59 7.72
C VAL A 319 -18.98 -24.81 8.79
N GLU A 320 -18.91 -26.02 9.34
CA GLU A 320 -17.92 -26.44 10.34
C GLU A 320 -16.50 -26.41 9.75
N ASP A 321 -16.30 -26.95 8.53
CA ASP A 321 -15.01 -26.89 7.83
C ASP A 321 -14.52 -25.44 7.66
N LEU A 322 -15.44 -24.54 7.30
CA LEU A 322 -15.12 -23.12 7.11
C LEU A 322 -14.78 -22.45 8.45
N GLN A 323 -15.46 -22.82 9.54
CA GLN A 323 -15.13 -22.35 10.89
C GLN A 323 -13.77 -22.87 11.36
N GLU A 324 -13.46 -24.15 11.10
CA GLU A 324 -12.14 -24.72 11.43
C GLU A 324 -11.03 -23.96 10.70
N ILE A 325 -11.22 -23.65 9.41
CA ILE A 325 -10.25 -22.87 8.63
C ILE A 325 -10.07 -21.47 9.21
N ARG A 326 -11.17 -20.79 9.58
CA ARG A 326 -11.10 -19.47 10.23
C ARG A 326 -10.32 -19.54 11.53
N ASN A 327 -10.58 -20.54 12.36
CA ASN A 327 -9.92 -20.73 13.65
C ASN A 327 -8.44 -21.07 13.46
N ARG A 328 -8.13 -22.04 12.59
CA ARG A 328 -6.77 -22.51 12.29
C ARG A 328 -5.86 -21.40 11.80
N PHE A 329 -6.37 -20.51 10.94
CA PHE A 329 -5.60 -19.39 10.42
C PHE A 329 -5.74 -18.10 11.24
N ASN A 330 -6.54 -18.10 12.32
CA ASN A 330 -6.88 -16.91 13.12
C ASN A 330 -7.48 -15.78 12.28
N LEU A 331 -8.42 -16.12 11.40
CA LEU A 331 -9.07 -15.23 10.44
C LEU A 331 -10.60 -15.24 10.59
N PRO A 332 -11.15 -14.69 11.68
CA PRO A 332 -12.59 -14.80 12.00
C PRO A 332 -13.49 -14.09 10.98
N ASN A 333 -13.07 -12.94 10.45
CA ASN A 333 -13.92 -12.06 9.62
C ASN A 333 -13.79 -12.30 8.11
N ILE A 334 -13.34 -13.48 7.69
CA ILE A 334 -13.18 -13.81 6.27
C ILE A 334 -14.52 -14.25 5.65
N LYS A 335 -14.79 -13.74 4.44
CA LYS A 335 -15.96 -14.11 3.63
C LYS A 335 -15.96 -15.61 3.30
N ASP A 336 -17.14 -16.22 3.19
CA ASP A 336 -17.25 -17.66 2.92
C ASP A 336 -16.52 -18.10 1.66
N HIS A 337 -16.64 -17.35 0.55
CA HIS A 337 -15.90 -17.64 -0.68
C HIS A 337 -14.38 -17.75 -0.47
N THR A 338 -13.81 -16.87 0.34
CA THR A 338 -12.38 -16.86 0.64
C THR A 338 -11.99 -18.03 1.55
N ALA A 339 -12.83 -18.40 2.51
CA ALA A 339 -12.63 -19.60 3.32
C ALA A 339 -12.74 -20.89 2.48
N MET A 340 -13.74 -20.97 1.59
CA MET A 340 -13.92 -22.07 0.63
C MET A 340 -12.72 -22.20 -0.32
N LYS A 341 -12.16 -21.08 -0.79
CA LYS A 341 -10.94 -21.09 -1.61
C LYS A 341 -9.76 -21.69 -0.84
N ILE A 342 -9.60 -21.37 0.44
CA ILE A 342 -8.53 -21.93 1.28
C ILE A 342 -8.77 -23.44 1.47
N ALA A 343 -9.99 -23.85 1.81
CA ALA A 343 -10.40 -25.24 1.96
C ALA A 343 -10.10 -26.04 0.68
N TYR A 344 -10.50 -25.50 -0.46
CA TYR A 344 -10.29 -26.09 -1.77
C TYR A 344 -8.81 -26.30 -2.09
N ASN A 345 -7.98 -25.30 -1.79
CA ASN A 345 -6.54 -25.41 -2.01
C ASN A 345 -5.88 -26.41 -1.06
N GLN A 346 -6.35 -26.55 0.19
CA GLN A 346 -5.88 -27.57 1.11
C GLN A 346 -6.25 -28.97 0.64
N ARG A 347 -7.51 -29.18 0.21
CA ARG A 347 -7.95 -30.46 -0.37
C ARG A 347 -7.11 -30.83 -1.59
N LYS A 348 -6.91 -29.88 -2.50
CA LYS A 348 -6.05 -30.07 -3.68
C LYS A 348 -4.61 -30.44 -3.30
N ARG A 349 -4.05 -29.88 -2.23
CA ARG A 349 -2.71 -30.24 -1.75
C ARG A 349 -2.67 -31.67 -1.22
N LYS A 350 -3.67 -32.08 -0.43
CA LYS A 350 -3.81 -33.46 0.06
C LYS A 350 -3.93 -34.44 -1.11
N GLU A 351 -4.77 -34.14 -2.12
CA GLU A 351 -4.90 -34.97 -3.32
C GLU A 351 -3.56 -35.11 -4.10
N ILE A 352 -2.73 -34.05 -4.12
CA ILE A 352 -1.39 -34.09 -4.73
C ILE A 352 -0.43 -34.94 -3.90
N GLU A 353 -0.48 -34.81 -2.57
CA GLU A 353 0.33 -35.61 -1.65
C GLU A 353 -0.03 -37.10 -1.74
N GLU A 354 -1.32 -37.44 -1.81
CA GLU A 354 -1.83 -38.80 -2.00
C GLU A 354 -1.44 -39.39 -3.36
N ALA A 355 -1.44 -38.57 -4.41
CA ALA A 355 -0.98 -38.98 -5.74
C ALA A 355 0.56 -39.11 -5.84
N GLY A 356 1.31 -38.71 -4.82
CA GLY A 356 2.78 -38.76 -4.75
C GLY A 356 3.52 -37.76 -5.64
N SER A 357 2.92 -37.29 -6.73
CA SER A 357 3.47 -36.23 -7.58
C SER A 357 2.40 -35.37 -8.25
N VAL A 358 2.77 -34.12 -8.57
CA VAL A 358 1.88 -33.18 -9.29
C VAL A 358 1.54 -33.71 -10.69
N GLU A 359 2.44 -34.44 -11.32
CA GLU A 359 2.25 -35.00 -12.66
C GLU A 359 1.26 -36.17 -12.64
N ALA A 360 1.34 -37.06 -11.64
CA ALA A 360 0.37 -38.12 -11.42
C ALA A 360 -1.04 -37.56 -11.15
N TRP A 361 -1.16 -36.56 -10.27
CA TRP A 361 -2.44 -35.87 -10.04
C TRP A 361 -2.98 -35.19 -11.30
N LYS A 362 -2.10 -34.55 -12.09
CA LYS A 362 -2.48 -33.96 -13.39
C LYS A 362 -2.91 -35.03 -14.41
N ALA A 363 -2.29 -36.21 -14.39
CA ALA A 363 -2.62 -37.33 -15.27
C ALA A 363 -4.01 -37.89 -14.97
N ALA A 364 -4.39 -38.00 -13.69
CA ALA A 364 -5.75 -38.37 -13.30
C ALA A 364 -6.80 -37.32 -13.74
N ALA A 365 -6.44 -36.04 -13.76
CA ALA A 365 -7.28 -34.94 -14.23
C ALA A 365 -7.21 -34.69 -15.75
N ARG A 366 -6.61 -35.59 -16.54
CA ARG A 366 -6.45 -35.42 -18.00
C ARG A 366 -7.72 -35.55 -18.85
N PRO A 367 -8.76 -36.36 -18.56
CA PRO A 367 -9.78 -36.65 -19.58
C PRO A 367 -10.57 -35.40 -20.01
N ASP A 368 -10.99 -34.55 -19.08
CA ASP A 368 -11.70 -33.30 -19.39
C ASP A 368 -10.83 -32.29 -20.17
N LYS A 369 -9.51 -32.29 -19.90
CA LYS A 369 -8.56 -31.41 -20.58
C LYS A 369 -8.25 -31.90 -21.98
N GLN A 370 -8.10 -33.22 -22.16
CA GLN A 370 -7.89 -33.85 -23.46
C GLN A 370 -9.10 -33.61 -24.38
N ALA A 371 -10.32 -33.68 -23.84
CA ALA A 371 -11.53 -33.32 -24.60
C ALA A 371 -11.50 -31.86 -25.07
N ALA A 372 -11.14 -30.91 -24.20
CA ALA A 372 -11.02 -29.50 -24.57
C ALA A 372 -9.89 -29.25 -25.59
N GLU A 373 -8.73 -29.90 -25.42
CA GLU A 373 -7.62 -29.85 -26.39
C GLU A 373 -8.02 -30.43 -27.74
N ALA A 374 -8.75 -31.55 -27.77
CA ALA A 374 -9.27 -32.15 -28.99
C ALA A 374 -10.23 -31.21 -29.73
N THR A 375 -11.13 -30.52 -29.01
CA THR A 375 -12.00 -29.51 -29.65
C THR A 375 -11.23 -28.33 -30.25
N TYR A 376 -10.15 -27.89 -29.60
CA TYR A 376 -9.29 -26.83 -30.14
C TYR A 376 -8.54 -27.31 -31.39
N VAL A 377 -7.92 -28.49 -31.33
CA VAL A 377 -7.23 -29.09 -32.47
C VAL A 377 -8.18 -29.27 -33.66
N ALA A 378 -9.42 -29.74 -33.43
CA ALA A 378 -10.43 -29.86 -34.47
C ALA A 378 -10.75 -28.51 -35.16
N ARG A 379 -10.84 -27.41 -34.39
CA ARG A 379 -11.04 -26.05 -34.95
C ARG A 379 -9.85 -25.57 -35.77
N VAL A 380 -8.63 -25.89 -35.33
CA VAL A 380 -7.40 -25.57 -36.06
C VAL A 380 -7.31 -26.35 -37.37
N GLN A 381 -7.64 -27.64 -37.35
CA GLN A 381 -7.66 -28.47 -38.55
C GLN A 381 -8.74 -28.01 -39.54
N ALA A 382 -9.93 -27.68 -39.06
CA ALA A 382 -11.00 -27.12 -39.89
C ALA A 382 -10.61 -25.80 -40.58
N ALA A 383 -9.73 -25.01 -39.96
CA ALA A 383 -9.20 -23.76 -40.52
C ALA A 383 -8.02 -23.97 -41.50
N GLY A 384 -7.59 -25.21 -41.76
CA GLY A 384 -6.47 -25.51 -42.66
C GLY A 384 -5.10 -25.50 -42.00
N GLY A 385 -5.03 -25.69 -40.68
CA GLY A 385 -3.79 -25.76 -39.90
C GLY A 385 -3.53 -24.52 -39.05
N GLU A 386 -2.47 -24.57 -38.24
CA GLU A 386 -2.18 -23.50 -37.25
C GLU A 386 -1.88 -22.15 -37.88
N ALA A 387 -1.16 -22.13 -39.01
CA ALA A 387 -0.81 -20.90 -39.71
C ALA A 387 -2.06 -20.20 -40.28
N ALA A 388 -2.94 -20.97 -40.95
CA ALA A 388 -4.18 -20.47 -41.52
C ALA A 388 -5.16 -20.00 -40.42
N PHE A 389 -5.26 -20.72 -39.30
CA PHE A 389 -6.06 -20.31 -38.15
C PHE A 389 -5.58 -18.98 -37.54
N ARG A 390 -4.27 -18.77 -37.40
CA ARG A 390 -3.71 -17.50 -36.91
C ARG A 390 -3.89 -16.36 -37.92
N ALA A 391 -3.73 -16.63 -39.22
CA ALA A 391 -3.98 -15.65 -40.26
C ALA A 391 -5.46 -15.20 -40.28
N ALA A 392 -6.40 -16.14 -40.11
CA ALA A 392 -7.81 -15.83 -39.98
C ALA A 392 -8.10 -14.94 -38.76
N GLN A 393 -7.52 -15.26 -37.58
CA GLN A 393 -7.67 -14.41 -36.39
C GLN A 393 -7.07 -13.01 -36.57
N LYS A 394 -5.92 -12.91 -37.23
CA LYS A 394 -5.29 -11.63 -37.57
C LYS A 394 -6.20 -10.79 -38.47
N ALA A 395 -6.80 -11.41 -39.50
CA ALA A 395 -7.76 -10.75 -40.38
C ALA A 395 -9.04 -10.32 -39.64
N GLU A 396 -9.57 -11.15 -38.73
CA GLU A 396 -10.70 -10.77 -37.88
C GLU A 396 -10.40 -9.53 -37.03
N TYR A 397 -9.21 -9.46 -36.43
CA TYR A 397 -8.84 -8.29 -35.62
C TYR A 397 -8.58 -7.05 -36.46
N ALA A 398 -8.01 -7.18 -37.65
CA ALA A 398 -7.89 -6.06 -38.59
C ALA A 398 -9.28 -5.51 -38.97
N ASN A 399 -10.26 -6.39 -39.24
CA ASN A 399 -11.63 -5.99 -39.54
C ASN A 399 -12.29 -5.27 -38.35
N VAL A 400 -12.09 -5.76 -37.13
CA VAL A 400 -12.63 -5.13 -35.91
C VAL A 400 -12.01 -3.75 -35.66
N ILE A 401 -10.73 -3.56 -35.96
CA ILE A 401 -10.08 -2.25 -35.87
C ILE A 401 -10.65 -1.30 -36.93
N ALA A 402 -10.79 -1.75 -38.18
CA ALA A 402 -11.38 -0.96 -39.26
C ALA A 402 -12.84 -0.57 -38.99
N GLU A 403 -13.65 -1.48 -38.43
CA GLU A 403 -15.02 -1.20 -37.99
C GLU A 403 -15.04 -0.13 -36.89
N ALA A 404 -14.09 -0.19 -35.96
CA ALA A 404 -13.99 0.77 -34.87
C ALA A 404 -13.56 2.17 -35.32
N GLU A 405 -12.62 2.26 -36.27
CA GLU A 405 -12.18 3.53 -36.85
C GLU A 405 -13.28 4.21 -37.67
N THR A 406 -14.10 3.42 -38.37
CA THR A 406 -15.25 3.91 -39.16
C THR A 406 -16.51 4.17 -38.31
N ALA A 407 -16.51 3.84 -37.02
CA ALA A 407 -17.68 3.89 -36.15
C ALA A 407 -18.35 5.28 -36.10
N SER A 408 -17.57 6.37 -36.17
CA SER A 408 -18.09 7.75 -36.16
C SER A 408 -18.93 8.09 -37.41
N THR A 409 -18.68 7.42 -38.53
CA THR A 409 -19.38 7.63 -39.80
C THR A 409 -20.48 6.60 -40.06
N ASN A 410 -20.35 5.40 -39.48
CA ASN A 410 -21.21 4.28 -39.82
C ASN A 410 -22.56 4.34 -39.08
N GLN A 411 -23.64 4.56 -39.82
CA GLN A 411 -25.01 4.59 -39.29
C GLN A 411 -25.68 3.22 -39.25
N THR A 412 -25.08 2.19 -39.86
CA THR A 412 -25.64 0.83 -39.89
C THR A 412 -25.40 0.05 -38.60
N LEU A 413 -24.44 0.49 -37.78
CA LEU A 413 -24.14 -0.11 -36.48
C LEU A 413 -25.17 0.27 -35.42
N ASP A 414 -25.42 -0.64 -34.49
CA ASP A 414 -26.20 -0.36 -33.30
C ASP A 414 -25.63 0.85 -32.53
N ALA A 415 -26.52 1.70 -32.01
CA ALA A 415 -26.15 2.95 -31.38
C ALA A 415 -25.28 2.74 -30.12
N GLU A 416 -25.52 1.69 -29.34
CA GLU A 416 -24.70 1.40 -28.16
C GLU A 416 -23.32 0.88 -28.55
N ARG A 417 -23.27 -0.02 -29.55
CA ARG A 417 -22.01 -0.55 -30.09
C ARG A 417 -21.16 0.57 -30.67
N ARG A 418 -21.75 1.47 -31.46
CA ARG A 418 -21.09 2.63 -32.04
C ARG A 418 -20.47 3.53 -30.98
N ARG A 419 -21.25 3.98 -29.98
CA ARG A 419 -20.77 4.81 -28.86
C ARG A 419 -19.66 4.11 -28.05
N TYR A 420 -19.68 2.78 -27.99
CA TYR A 420 -18.62 2.03 -27.32
C TYR A 420 -17.32 2.04 -28.15
N LEU A 421 -17.40 1.79 -29.45
CA LEU A 421 -16.24 1.80 -30.35
C LEU A 421 -15.61 3.20 -30.45
N GLU A 422 -16.42 4.25 -30.57
CA GLU A 422 -15.95 5.64 -30.56
C GLU A 422 -15.17 5.96 -29.27
N ARG A 423 -15.69 5.57 -28.11
CA ARG A 423 -14.99 5.74 -26.82
C ARG A 423 -13.74 4.89 -26.72
N ALA A 424 -13.73 3.68 -27.28
CA ALA A 424 -12.59 2.79 -27.26
C ALA A 424 -11.43 3.32 -28.11
N ILE A 425 -11.73 3.82 -29.33
CA ILE A 425 -10.74 4.46 -30.20
C ILE A 425 -10.20 5.74 -29.57
N HIS A 426 -11.08 6.60 -29.05
CA HIS A 426 -10.63 7.81 -28.35
C HIS A 426 -9.62 7.51 -27.22
N LYS A 427 -9.89 6.49 -26.40
CA LYS A 427 -8.97 6.06 -25.35
C LYS A 427 -7.69 5.44 -25.90
N ALA A 428 -7.78 4.69 -26.98
CA ALA A 428 -6.60 4.12 -27.63
C ALA A 428 -5.68 5.23 -28.17
N ASP A 429 -6.24 6.27 -28.79
CA ASP A 429 -5.47 7.40 -29.30
C ASP A 429 -4.81 8.19 -28.18
N LEU A 430 -5.51 8.40 -27.05
CA LEU A 430 -4.91 8.98 -25.84
C LEU A 430 -3.75 8.10 -25.33
N ALA A 431 -3.93 6.77 -25.29
CA ALA A 431 -2.89 5.86 -24.83
C ALA A 431 -1.67 5.81 -25.78
N ILE A 432 -1.89 5.94 -27.09
CA ILE A 432 -0.81 6.02 -28.09
C ILE A 432 -0.03 7.31 -27.90
N LYS A 433 -0.73 8.45 -27.75
CA LYS A 433 -0.10 9.76 -27.47
C LYS A 433 0.68 9.74 -26.16
N ALA A 434 0.06 9.26 -25.09
CA ALA A 434 0.69 9.19 -23.78
C ALA A 434 1.94 8.31 -23.79
N LYS A 435 1.91 7.18 -24.51
CA LYS A 435 3.09 6.32 -24.66
C LYS A 435 4.27 7.02 -25.34
N ALA A 436 4.03 7.95 -26.26
CA ALA A 436 5.09 8.69 -26.92
C ALA A 436 5.71 9.80 -26.05
N ALA A 437 5.00 10.24 -25.00
CA ALA A 437 5.44 11.28 -24.07
C ALA A 437 5.91 10.67 -22.73
N GLY A 438 5.05 10.66 -21.70
CA GLY A 438 5.36 10.24 -20.32
C GLY A 438 4.72 8.91 -19.88
N GLY A 439 4.11 8.16 -20.78
CA GLY A 439 3.61 6.81 -20.54
C GLY A 439 2.29 6.77 -19.77
N GLN A 440 2.32 6.33 -18.51
CA GLN A 440 1.10 6.12 -17.73
C GLN A 440 0.53 7.42 -17.18
N ASP A 441 1.38 8.33 -16.73
CA ASP A 441 0.96 9.53 -16.02
C ASP A 441 0.28 10.52 -16.97
N ASP A 442 0.81 10.68 -18.18
CA ASP A 442 0.17 11.46 -19.25
C ASP A 442 -1.20 10.91 -19.67
N TYR A 443 -1.37 9.58 -19.67
CA TYR A 443 -2.68 8.97 -19.94
C TYR A 443 -3.67 9.27 -18.80
N VAL A 444 -3.18 9.26 -17.56
CA VAL A 444 -3.99 9.62 -16.39
C VAL A 444 -4.41 11.08 -16.46
N GLU A 445 -3.48 11.98 -16.75
CA GLU A 445 -3.74 13.42 -16.86
C GLU A 445 -4.72 13.73 -17.99
N SER A 446 -4.50 13.20 -19.20
CA SER A 446 -5.43 13.38 -20.32
C SER A 446 -6.84 12.84 -20.02
N MET A 447 -6.96 11.71 -19.30
CA MET A 447 -8.25 11.19 -18.85
C MET A 447 -8.91 12.05 -17.76
N LEU A 448 -8.12 12.69 -16.90
CA LEU A 448 -8.63 13.66 -15.91
C LEU A 448 -9.11 14.93 -16.60
N GLU A 449 -8.35 15.47 -17.56
CA GLU A 449 -8.75 16.62 -18.37
C GLU A 449 -10.04 16.36 -19.15
N ASP A 450 -10.14 15.22 -19.82
CA ASP A 450 -11.34 14.79 -20.52
C ASP A 450 -12.57 14.78 -19.61
N ARG A 451 -12.37 14.36 -18.36
CA ARG A 451 -13.42 14.31 -17.36
C ARG A 451 -13.76 15.70 -16.83
N ARG A 452 -12.77 16.56 -16.59
CA ARG A 452 -12.95 17.97 -16.21
C ARG A 452 -13.72 18.73 -17.29
N ARG A 453 -13.38 18.52 -18.58
CA ARG A 453 -14.11 19.08 -19.74
C ARG A 453 -15.55 18.59 -19.81
N LYS A 454 -15.79 17.31 -19.52
CA LYS A 454 -17.16 16.76 -19.46
C LYS A 454 -17.96 17.32 -18.28
N ALA A 455 -17.31 17.48 -17.12
CA ALA A 455 -17.93 18.08 -15.94
C ALA A 455 -18.29 19.55 -16.19
N SER A 456 -17.38 20.35 -16.78
CA SER A 456 -17.67 21.74 -17.15
C SER A 456 -18.75 21.85 -18.22
N ALA A 457 -18.80 20.92 -19.18
CA ALA A 457 -19.88 20.87 -20.17
C ALA A 457 -21.24 20.53 -19.52
N SER A 458 -21.29 19.58 -18.59
CA SER A 458 -22.53 19.29 -17.85
C SER A 458 -22.96 20.44 -16.96
N ASP A 459 -22.02 21.15 -16.34
CA ASP A 459 -22.29 22.31 -15.49
C ASP A 459 -22.80 23.49 -16.33
N SER A 460 -22.25 23.70 -17.54
CA SER A 460 -22.77 24.67 -18.49
C SER A 460 -24.19 24.34 -18.98
N LEU A 461 -24.50 23.06 -19.22
CA LEU A 461 -25.84 22.60 -19.59
C LEU A 461 -26.81 22.70 -18.41
N GLN A 462 -26.34 22.44 -17.20
CA GLN A 462 -27.12 22.58 -15.98
C GLN A 462 -27.40 24.04 -15.67
N GLY A 463 -26.44 24.95 -15.87
CA GLY A 463 -26.64 26.40 -15.79
C GLY A 463 -27.60 26.93 -16.86
N ILE A 464 -27.57 26.39 -18.08
CA ILE A 464 -28.57 26.69 -19.12
C ILE A 464 -29.96 26.15 -18.72
N TYR A 465 -30.02 24.95 -18.14
CA TYR A 465 -31.29 24.36 -17.68
C TYR A 465 -31.86 25.14 -16.49
N GLU A 466 -31.07 25.45 -15.48
CA GLU A 466 -31.44 26.27 -14.32
C GLU A 466 -31.80 27.69 -14.74
N GLY A 467 -31.07 28.28 -15.68
CA GLY A 467 -31.42 29.55 -16.32
C GLY A 467 -32.75 29.49 -17.07
N SER A 468 -33.03 28.39 -17.79
CA SER A 468 -34.33 28.19 -18.46
C SER A 468 -35.48 27.91 -17.50
N VAL A 469 -35.20 27.29 -16.34
CA VAL A 469 -36.17 27.09 -15.26
C VAL A 469 -36.42 28.42 -14.54
N GLN A 470 -35.39 29.22 -14.31
CA GLN A 470 -35.51 30.58 -13.80
C GLN A 470 -36.23 31.51 -14.79
N GLU A 471 -36.03 31.39 -16.10
CA GLU A 471 -36.83 32.11 -17.09
C GLU A 471 -38.29 31.63 -17.14
N LYS A 472 -38.54 30.33 -16.92
CA LYS A 472 -39.91 29.79 -16.78
C LYS A 472 -40.60 30.25 -15.50
N THR A 473 -39.87 30.49 -14.40
CA THR A 473 -40.43 31.01 -13.15
C THR A 473 -40.46 32.55 -13.11
N ALA A 474 -39.55 33.23 -13.81
CA ALA A 474 -39.49 34.69 -13.93
C ALA A 474 -40.46 35.22 -15.01
N ARG A 475 -40.85 34.40 -15.99
CA ARG A 475 -42.12 34.60 -16.70
C ARG A 475 -43.27 34.18 -15.79
N GLY A 476 -43.52 35.01 -14.76
CA GLY A 476 -44.77 35.00 -14.04
C GLY A 476 -45.92 35.04 -15.04
N ASP A 477 -46.76 34.01 -14.97
CA ASP A 477 -48.03 33.85 -15.66
C ASP A 477 -48.29 34.86 -16.78
N ALA A 478 -47.94 34.48 -18.02
CA ALA A 478 -48.41 35.17 -19.22
C ALA A 478 -49.94 35.38 -19.21
N TRP A 479 -50.65 34.51 -18.49
CA TRP A 479 -52.08 34.61 -18.19
C TRP A 479 -52.44 35.67 -17.14
N ALA A 480 -51.64 35.85 -16.08
CA ALA A 480 -51.89 36.86 -15.04
C ALA A 480 -51.60 38.28 -15.55
N ALA A 481 -50.61 38.46 -16.43
CA ALA A 481 -50.37 39.74 -17.10
C ALA A 481 -51.53 40.14 -18.03
N LEU A 482 -52.14 39.18 -18.73
CA LEU A 482 -53.33 39.40 -19.56
C LEU A 482 -54.57 39.74 -18.71
N VAL A 483 -54.78 39.01 -17.62
CA VAL A 483 -55.90 39.21 -16.68
C VAL A 483 -55.79 40.52 -15.89
N ASN A 484 -54.57 40.97 -15.56
CA ASN A 484 -54.36 42.26 -14.92
C ASN A 484 -54.51 43.44 -15.90
N SER A 485 -54.32 43.21 -17.21
CA SER A 485 -54.60 44.21 -18.24
C SER A 485 -56.11 44.37 -18.51
N SER A 486 -56.92 43.32 -18.31
CA SER A 486 -58.38 43.37 -18.48
C SER A 486 -59.13 43.93 -17.27
N ASN A 487 -58.49 44.03 -16.10
CA ASN A 487 -59.11 44.49 -14.84
C ASN A 487 -58.74 45.93 -14.44
N LYS A 488 -58.29 46.78 -15.39
CA LYS A 488 -58.22 48.24 -15.14
C LYS A 488 -59.58 48.90 -15.41
N PRO A 489 -60.27 49.44 -14.38
CA PRO A 489 -61.49 50.21 -14.60
C PRO A 489 -61.19 51.54 -15.32
N ALA A 490 -62.02 51.87 -16.29
CA ALA A 490 -62.01 53.14 -17.01
C ALA A 490 -62.53 54.27 -16.10
N SER A 491 -61.62 54.98 -15.41
CA SER A 491 -61.93 56.26 -14.78
C SER A 491 -60.70 57.15 -14.63
N SER A 492 -60.33 57.81 -15.73
CA SER A 492 -59.86 59.21 -15.76
C SER A 492 -59.45 59.54 -17.19
N GLN A 493 -60.43 60.02 -17.98
CA GLN A 493 -60.09 60.91 -19.08
C GLN A 493 -59.86 62.33 -18.52
N PRO A 494 -58.97 63.11 -19.15
CA PRO A 494 -58.44 64.34 -18.59
C PRO A 494 -59.43 65.49 -18.73
N HIS A 495 -59.50 66.34 -17.70
CA HIS A 495 -60.04 67.70 -17.83
C HIS A 495 -58.90 68.70 -17.60
N ALA A 496 -58.64 69.47 -18.67
CA ALA A 496 -57.86 70.71 -18.79
C ALA A 496 -56.39 70.69 -18.34
#